data_AF-A0A0D2LS24-F1
#
_entry.id   AF-A0A0D2LS24-F1
#
_cell.length_a   1.000
_cell.length_b   1.000
_cell.length_c   1.000
_cell.angle_alpha   90.00
_cell.angle_beta   90.00
_cell.angle_gamma   90.00
#
_symmetry.space_group_name_H-M   'P 1'
#
loop_
_entity.id
_entity.type
_entity.pdbx_description
1 polymer ?
#
loop_
_entity_poly.entity_id
_entity_poly.type
_entity_poly.pdbx_seq_one_letter_code
_entity_poly.pdbx_strand_id
1 'polypeptide(L)'
;NEIAFQKVVISGVDAAAPSSQLRAAAVRHKRAILLHTGLRVKSTSFDHFSETLASINEDTIRTVCDRVASGDAVHPNSADEAKILSLLNEVNAVAGKVPCSSASRVAMRNEIRGLIMEKGLPTFYLTINPADVYNPVLKLLAGNNIDVDKLL
;
A
#
# COMPACT_ATOMS: atom_id res chain seq x y z
N ASN A 1 10.96 -0.20 32.16
CA ASN A 1 10.16 -0.85 31.09
C ASN A 1 10.64 -0.35 29.75
N GLU A 2 11.60 -1.06 29.17
CA GLU A 2 12.16 -0.77 27.86
C GLU A 2 11.27 -1.46 26.83
N ILE A 3 10.43 -0.69 26.14
CA ILE A 3 9.61 -1.21 25.05
C ILE A 3 10.55 -1.29 23.85
N ALA A 4 11.04 -2.49 23.54
CA ALA A 4 11.76 -2.74 22.30
C ALA A 4 10.82 -2.42 21.13
N PHE A 5 11.09 -1.34 20.41
CA PHE A 5 10.39 -1.02 19.16
C PHE A 5 10.78 -2.06 18.10
N GLN A 6 10.06 -3.17 18.08
CA GLN A 6 10.19 -4.19 17.04
C GLN A 6 9.42 -3.73 15.79
N LYS A 7 9.82 -2.62 15.17
CA LYS A 7 9.10 -2.09 13.99
C LYS A 7 10.02 -1.70 12.85
N VAL A 8 10.07 -2.62 11.87
CA VAL A 8 10.45 -2.46 10.47
C VAL A 8 11.51 -1.38 10.24
N VAL A 9 12.72 -1.67 10.71
CA VAL A 9 13.93 -1.07 10.16
C VAL A 9 14.13 -1.72 8.79
N ILE A 10 14.49 -0.96 7.75
CA ILE A 10 15.09 -1.56 6.55
C ILE A 10 16.37 -2.23 7.05
N SER A 11 16.30 -3.54 7.32
CA SER A 11 17.39 -4.27 7.94
C SER A 11 18.61 -4.27 7.02
N GLY A 12 19.78 -3.99 7.60
CA GLY A 12 21.05 -4.03 6.88
C GLY A 12 21.47 -2.73 6.18
N VAL A 13 21.01 -1.56 6.66
CA VAL A 13 21.49 -0.26 6.17
C VAL A 13 21.86 0.63 7.35
N ASP A 14 23.06 1.20 7.30
CA ASP A 14 23.48 2.22 8.25
C ASP A 14 22.63 3.49 8.07
N ALA A 15 22.15 4.07 9.17
CA ALA A 15 21.43 5.34 9.16
C ALA A 15 22.31 6.51 8.66
N ALA A 16 23.63 6.38 8.75
CA ALA A 16 24.60 7.33 8.21
C ALA A 16 24.93 7.10 6.72
N ALA A 17 24.33 6.10 6.07
CA ALA A 17 24.62 5.78 4.68
C ALA A 17 24.21 6.91 3.72
N PRO A 18 24.94 7.07 2.58
CA PRO A 18 24.55 8.01 1.53
C PRO A 18 23.11 7.80 1.06
N SER A 19 22.46 8.89 0.67
CA SER A 19 21.05 8.88 0.26
C SER A 19 20.74 7.89 -0.89
N SER A 20 21.70 7.61 -1.77
CA SER A 20 21.57 6.59 -2.83
C SER A 20 21.42 5.17 -2.27
N GLN A 21 22.21 4.82 -1.25
CA GLN A 21 22.15 3.50 -0.60
C GLN A 21 20.86 3.30 0.21
N LEU A 22 20.41 4.35 0.91
CA LEU A 22 19.12 4.34 1.61
C LEU A 22 17.95 4.11 0.64
N ARG A 23 17.98 4.77 -0.53
CA ARG A 23 16.98 4.57 -1.60
C ARG A 23 17.03 3.14 -2.14
N ALA A 24 18.21 2.63 -2.45
CA ALA A 24 18.41 1.27 -2.97
C ALA A 24 17.81 0.22 -2.04
N ALA A 25 18.09 0.37 -0.75
CA ALA A 25 17.61 -0.57 0.25
C ALA A 25 16.10 -0.48 0.45
N ALA A 26 15.51 0.71 0.38
CA ALA A 26 14.05 0.87 0.34
C ALA A 26 13.41 0.18 -0.87
N VAL A 27 14.05 0.26 -2.05
CA VAL A 27 13.60 -0.44 -3.27
C VAL A 27 13.62 -1.96 -3.08
N ARG A 28 14.75 -2.50 -2.60
CA ARG A 28 14.89 -3.94 -2.35
C ARG A 28 13.91 -4.42 -1.30
N HIS A 29 13.72 -3.67 -0.22
CA HIS A 29 12.76 -3.98 0.82
C HIS A 29 11.33 -4.01 0.28
N LYS A 30 10.92 -2.99 -0.48
CA LYS A 30 9.60 -2.95 -1.13
C LYS A 30 9.42 -4.10 -2.12
N ARG A 31 10.42 -4.40 -2.95
CA ARG A 31 10.39 -5.52 -3.89
C ARG A 31 10.28 -6.86 -3.18
N ALA A 32 11.08 -7.10 -2.14
CA ALA A 32 11.03 -8.34 -1.36
C ALA A 32 9.66 -8.51 -0.68
N ILE A 33 9.11 -7.45 -0.08
CA ILE A 33 7.76 -7.46 0.48
C ILE A 33 6.74 -7.81 -0.61
N LEU A 34 6.77 -7.11 -1.75
CA LEU A 34 5.80 -7.32 -2.83
C LEU A 34 5.86 -8.72 -3.44
N LEU A 35 7.06 -9.31 -3.54
CA LEU A 35 7.25 -10.68 -4.02
C LEU A 35 6.73 -11.74 -3.03
N HIS A 36 6.77 -11.46 -1.73
CA HIS A 36 6.31 -12.38 -0.69
C HIS A 36 4.88 -12.10 -0.20
N THR A 37 4.28 -10.98 -0.59
CA THR A 37 2.86 -10.69 -0.33
C THR A 37 1.98 -11.39 -1.34
N GLY A 38 1.52 -12.59 -1.00
CA GLY A 38 0.31 -13.14 -1.60
C GLY A 38 -0.92 -12.38 -1.10
N LEU A 39 -1.94 -12.22 -1.94
CA LEU A 39 -3.28 -11.79 -1.51
C LEU A 39 -3.80 -12.81 -0.49
N ARG A 40 -3.62 -12.56 0.80
CA ARG A 40 -4.13 -13.40 1.89
C ARG A 40 -5.62 -13.12 2.10
N VAL A 41 -6.43 -13.43 1.10
CA VAL A 41 -7.85 -13.71 1.32
C VAL A 41 -7.91 -15.07 2.04
N LYS A 42 -8.75 -15.25 3.06
CA LYS A 42 -9.01 -16.61 3.58
C LYS A 42 -9.47 -17.46 2.38
N SER A 43 -8.92 -18.66 2.18
CA SER A 43 -9.23 -19.45 0.98
C SER A 43 -10.74 -19.64 0.78
N THR A 44 -11.49 -19.79 1.87
CA THR A 44 -12.97 -19.91 1.86
C THR A 44 -13.70 -18.67 1.33
N SER A 45 -13.13 -17.47 1.46
CA SER A 45 -13.72 -16.23 0.93
C SER A 45 -13.21 -15.93 -0.48
N PHE A 46 -12.10 -16.54 -0.89
CA PHE A 46 -11.54 -16.34 -2.22
C PHE A 46 -12.43 -16.96 -3.31
N ASP A 47 -12.99 -18.14 -3.07
CA ASP A 47 -13.89 -18.80 -4.02
C ASP A 47 -15.12 -17.91 -4.32
N HIS A 48 -15.82 -17.46 -3.27
CA HIS A 48 -16.95 -16.54 -3.39
C HIS A 48 -16.58 -15.21 -4.06
N PHE A 49 -15.41 -14.63 -3.70
CA PHE A 49 -14.90 -13.41 -4.33
C PHE A 49 -14.67 -13.62 -5.83
N SER A 50 -14.04 -14.74 -6.21
CA SER A 50 -13.73 -15.06 -7.60
C SER A 50 -14.98 -15.31 -8.45
N GLU A 51 -15.98 -16.00 -7.89
CA GLU A 51 -17.28 -16.22 -8.53
C GLU A 51 -18.03 -14.89 -8.71
N THR A 52 -18.05 -14.06 -7.67
CA THR A 52 -18.69 -12.74 -7.73
C THR A 52 -18.00 -11.85 -8.76
N LEU A 53 -16.66 -11.85 -8.80
CA LEU A 53 -15.88 -11.09 -9.78
C LEU A 53 -16.16 -11.57 -11.21
N ALA A 54 -16.24 -12.88 -11.43
CA ALA A 54 -16.56 -13.46 -12.74
C ALA A 54 -18.01 -13.20 -13.18
N SER A 55 -18.92 -12.96 -12.24
CA SER A 55 -20.34 -12.68 -12.52
C SER A 55 -20.62 -11.24 -12.98
N ILE A 56 -19.66 -10.33 -12.81
CA ILE A 56 -19.86 -8.90 -13.06
C ILE A 56 -19.51 -8.54 -14.51
N ASN A 57 -20.38 -7.75 -15.13
CA ASN A 57 -20.15 -7.20 -16.47
C ASN A 57 -19.12 -6.06 -16.46
N GLU A 58 -18.26 -6.02 -17.48
CA GLU A 58 -17.18 -5.03 -17.64
C GLU A 58 -17.72 -3.59 -17.71
N ASP A 59 -18.84 -3.38 -18.41
CA ASP A 59 -19.47 -2.06 -18.55
C ASP A 59 -19.86 -1.45 -17.21
N THR A 60 -20.32 -2.29 -16.28
CA THR A 60 -20.70 -1.86 -14.93
C THR A 60 -19.48 -1.45 -14.12
N ILE A 61 -18.36 -2.18 -14.26
CA ILE A 61 -17.07 -1.82 -13.62
C ILE A 61 -16.62 -0.46 -14.12
N ARG A 62 -16.66 -0.23 -15.44
CA ARG A 62 -16.24 1.05 -16.02
C ARG A 62 -17.08 2.21 -15.52
N THR A 63 -18.40 2.03 -15.47
CA THR A 63 -19.35 3.02 -14.94
C THR A 63 -19.05 3.38 -13.48
N VAL A 64 -18.78 2.38 -12.64
CA VAL A 64 -18.40 2.61 -11.24
C VAL A 64 -17.06 3.34 -11.15
N CYS A 65 -16.05 2.95 -11.95
CA CYS A 65 -14.75 3.62 -11.97
C CYS A 65 -14.86 5.11 -12.34
N ASP A 66 -15.62 5.44 -13.39
CA ASP A 66 -15.83 6.82 -13.83
C ASP A 66 -16.53 7.65 -12.74
N ARG A 67 -17.50 7.06 -12.03
CA ARG A 67 -18.18 7.70 -10.90
C ARG A 67 -17.29 7.89 -9.68
N VAL A 68 -16.46 6.90 -9.36
CA VAL A 68 -15.50 7.02 -8.26
C VAL A 68 -14.48 8.12 -8.58
N ALA A 69 -14.05 8.23 -9.84
CA ALA A 69 -13.15 9.28 -10.30
C ALA A 69 -13.80 10.68 -10.23
N SER A 70 -15.11 10.79 -10.44
CA SER A 70 -15.87 12.04 -10.29
C SER A 70 -16.27 12.37 -8.84
N GLY A 71 -16.03 11.44 -7.88
CA GLY A 71 -16.26 11.65 -6.45
C GLY A 71 -17.58 11.11 -5.89
N ASP A 72 -18.37 10.39 -6.70
CA ASP A 72 -19.73 9.91 -6.36
C ASP A 72 -19.76 8.49 -5.75
N ALA A 73 -18.64 8.06 -5.14
CA ALA A 73 -18.32 6.66 -4.86
C ALA A 73 -19.17 5.94 -3.77
N VAL A 74 -20.17 6.59 -3.18
CA VAL A 74 -20.72 6.14 -1.89
C VAL A 74 -22.01 5.35 -2.02
N HIS A 75 -22.75 5.50 -3.13
CA HIS A 75 -24.09 4.91 -3.26
C HIS A 75 -24.23 4.01 -4.49
N PRO A 76 -24.59 2.71 -4.29
CA PRO A 76 -24.94 1.84 -5.40
C PRO A 76 -26.29 2.25 -5.98
N ASN A 77 -26.33 2.48 -7.28
CA ASN A 77 -27.56 2.74 -8.04
C ASN A 77 -28.17 1.46 -8.61
N SER A 78 -27.41 0.37 -8.64
CA SER A 78 -27.87 -0.95 -9.10
C SER A 78 -27.35 -2.08 -8.21
N ALA A 79 -28.00 -3.24 -8.30
CA ALA A 79 -27.57 -4.45 -7.59
C ALA A 79 -26.16 -4.90 -8.01
N ASP A 80 -25.77 -4.69 -9.26
CA ASP A 80 -24.44 -5.07 -9.75
C ASP A 80 -23.37 -4.06 -9.31
N GLU A 81 -23.71 -2.77 -9.22
CA GLU A 81 -22.82 -1.78 -8.60
C GLU A 81 -22.60 -2.08 -7.11
N ALA A 82 -23.64 -2.56 -6.40
CA ALA A 82 -23.51 -2.97 -5.01
C ALA A 82 -22.51 -4.13 -4.84
N LYS A 83 -22.51 -5.10 -5.77
CA LYS A 83 -21.52 -6.19 -5.78
C LYS A 83 -20.10 -5.65 -6.01
N ILE A 84 -19.91 -4.74 -6.97
CA ILE A 84 -18.60 -4.11 -7.25
C ILE A 84 -18.07 -3.38 -6.02
N LEU A 85 -18.92 -2.58 -5.36
CA LEU A 85 -18.53 -1.85 -4.15
C LEU A 85 -18.20 -2.80 -2.99
N SER A 86 -18.90 -3.93 -2.86
CA SER A 86 -18.56 -4.98 -1.90
C SER A 86 -17.20 -5.60 -2.18
N LEU A 87 -16.92 -5.96 -3.45
CA LEU A 87 -15.60 -6.47 -3.86
C LEU A 87 -14.49 -5.46 -3.59
N LEU A 88 -14.73 -4.18 -3.87
CA LEU A 88 -13.79 -3.10 -3.58
C LEU A 88 -13.49 -3.00 -2.09
N ASN A 89 -14.51 -3.14 -1.23
CA ASN A 89 -14.33 -3.15 0.23
C ASN A 89 -13.51 -4.36 0.70
N GLU A 90 -13.75 -5.54 0.14
CA GLU A 90 -12.95 -6.74 0.44
C GLU A 90 -11.48 -6.57 0.01
N VAL A 91 -11.23 -6.04 -1.18
CA VAL A 91 -9.88 -5.71 -1.67
C VAL A 91 -9.21 -4.70 -0.74
N ASN A 92 -9.91 -3.65 -0.34
CA ASN A 92 -9.40 -2.63 0.57
C ASN A 92 -9.07 -3.21 1.96
N ALA A 93 -9.90 -4.12 2.48
CA ALA A 93 -9.68 -4.80 3.75
C ALA A 93 -8.41 -5.68 3.72
N VAL A 94 -8.15 -6.35 2.60
CA VAL A 94 -6.92 -7.13 2.39
C VAL A 94 -5.73 -6.21 2.17
N ALA A 95 -5.89 -5.12 1.42
CA ALA A 95 -4.83 -4.16 1.13
C ALA A 95 -4.22 -3.59 2.42
N GLY A 96 -5.00 -3.36 3.48
CA GLY A 96 -4.47 -2.92 4.79
C GLY A 96 -3.44 -3.87 5.41
N LYS A 97 -3.53 -5.17 5.12
CA LYS A 97 -2.59 -6.20 5.58
C LYS A 97 -1.38 -6.38 4.66
N VAL A 98 -1.44 -5.82 3.45
CA VAL A 98 -0.30 -5.79 2.53
C VAL A 98 0.66 -4.68 2.99
N PRO A 99 1.87 -5.02 3.47
CA PRO A 99 2.83 -4.01 3.89
C PRO A 99 3.15 -3.05 2.75
N CYS A 100 3.38 -1.79 3.08
CA CYS A 100 3.60 -0.70 2.11
C CYS A 100 2.40 -0.32 1.23
N SER A 101 1.21 -0.92 1.40
CA SER A 101 -0.02 -0.46 0.71
C SER A 101 -0.45 0.94 1.18
N SER A 102 -1.36 1.58 0.45
CA SER A 102 -1.98 2.86 0.86
C SER A 102 -2.64 2.74 2.23
N ALA A 103 -3.45 1.69 2.43
CA ALA A 103 -4.14 1.42 3.69
C ALA A 103 -3.16 1.11 4.84
N SER A 104 -2.09 0.34 4.59
CA SER A 104 -1.04 0.07 5.59
C SER A 104 -0.32 1.35 6.02
N ARG A 105 -0.03 2.26 5.08
CA ARG A 105 0.56 3.58 5.40
C ARG A 105 -0.37 4.45 6.24
N VAL A 106 -1.68 4.42 5.98
CA VAL A 106 -2.66 5.15 6.80
C VAL A 106 -2.72 4.56 8.21
N ALA A 107 -2.74 3.24 8.35
CA ALA A 107 -2.71 2.57 9.65
C ALA A 107 -1.46 2.93 10.47
N MET A 108 -0.27 2.91 9.85
CA MET A 108 0.98 3.32 10.52
C MET A 108 0.96 4.78 10.98
N ARG A 109 0.40 5.70 10.18
CA ARG A 109 0.24 7.11 10.60
C ARG A 109 -0.70 7.26 11.79
N ASN A 110 -1.79 6.49 11.81
CA ASN A 110 -2.73 6.51 12.93
C ASN A 110 -2.09 5.95 14.21
N GLU A 111 -1.24 4.94 14.08
CA GLU A 111 -0.46 4.44 15.22
C GLU A 111 0.51 5.48 15.76
N ILE A 112 1.26 6.17 14.89
CA ILE A 112 2.15 7.27 15.30
C ILE A 112 1.35 8.34 16.06
N ARG A 113 0.16 8.71 15.57
CA ARG A 113 -0.74 9.64 16.28
C ARG A 113 -1.14 9.12 17.65
N GLY A 114 -1.50 7.84 17.76
CA GLY A 114 -1.83 7.21 19.04
C GLY A 114 -0.66 7.23 20.03
N LEU A 115 0.55 6.94 19.55
CA LEU A 115 1.78 7.03 20.34
C LEU A 115 2.07 8.45 20.81
N ILE A 116 1.84 9.45 19.95
CA ILE A 116 1.97 10.87 20.34
C ILE A 116 0.98 11.23 21.45
N MET A 117 -0.26 10.74 21.37
CA MET A 117 -1.27 10.99 22.40
C MET A 117 -0.94 10.31 23.73
N GLU A 118 -0.41 9.08 23.70
CA GLU A 118 -0.11 8.30 24.90
C GLU A 118 1.24 8.69 25.55
N LYS A 119 2.27 8.92 24.74
CA LYS A 119 3.67 9.11 25.19
C LYS A 119 4.15 10.56 25.07
N GLY A 120 3.32 11.46 24.55
CA GLY A 120 3.69 12.83 24.24
C GLY A 120 4.37 12.97 22.87
N LEU A 121 4.58 14.21 22.44
CA LEU A 121 5.25 14.50 21.18
C LEU A 121 6.71 14.05 21.24
N PRO A 122 7.22 13.27 20.28
CA PRO A 122 8.65 13.10 20.12
C PRO A 122 9.27 14.47 19.82
N THR A 123 10.43 14.77 20.42
CA THR A 123 11.12 16.08 20.29
C THR A 123 11.40 16.47 18.82
N PHE A 124 11.43 15.50 17.89
CA PHE A 124 11.42 15.76 16.46
C PHE A 124 10.84 14.57 15.68
N TYR A 125 9.90 14.84 14.77
CA TYR A 125 9.41 13.88 13.78
C TYR A 125 9.81 14.34 12.39
N LEU A 126 10.66 13.58 11.71
CA LEU A 126 11.09 13.86 10.33
C LEU A 126 10.51 12.83 9.38
N THR A 127 9.73 13.30 8.41
CA THR A 127 9.30 12.48 7.27
C THR A 127 10.15 12.84 6.06
N ILE A 128 11.13 12.00 5.74
CA ILE A 128 11.92 12.15 4.52
C ILE A 128 11.11 11.54 3.37
N ASN A 129 10.39 12.37 2.63
CA ASN A 129 9.72 11.95 1.39
C ASN A 129 10.52 12.47 0.18
N PRO A 130 11.48 11.70 -0.36
CA PRO A 130 12.23 12.13 -1.54
C PRO A 130 11.27 12.35 -2.71
N ALA A 131 11.48 13.40 -3.50
CA ALA A 131 10.60 13.78 -4.60
C ALA A 131 10.33 12.60 -5.56
N ASP A 132 9.06 12.26 -5.70
CA ASP A 132 8.57 11.12 -6.49
C ASP A 132 8.98 11.19 -7.97
N VAL A 133 9.12 12.40 -8.53
CA VAL A 133 9.49 12.64 -9.93
C VAL A 133 10.87 12.06 -10.29
N TYR A 134 11.78 12.00 -9.32
CA TYR A 134 13.13 11.45 -9.48
C TYR A 134 13.28 10.07 -8.87
N ASN A 135 12.19 9.47 -8.38
CA ASN A 135 12.25 8.21 -7.69
C ASN A 135 12.35 7.07 -8.73
N PRO A 136 13.50 6.36 -8.81
CA PRO A 136 13.64 5.25 -9.74
C PRO A 136 12.64 4.12 -9.47
N VAL A 137 12.09 4.04 -8.26
CA VAL A 137 11.02 3.10 -7.91
C VAL A 137 9.77 3.32 -8.76
N LEU A 138 9.37 4.57 -9.00
CA LEU A 138 8.17 4.85 -9.80
C LEU A 138 8.40 4.51 -11.26
N LYS A 139 9.59 4.81 -11.78
CA LYS A 139 9.94 4.43 -13.16
C LYS A 139 10.04 2.91 -13.33
N LEU A 140 10.56 2.16 -12.34
CA LEU A 140 10.62 0.70 -12.36
C LEU A 140 9.22 0.08 -12.28
N LEU A 141 8.36 0.57 -11.38
CA LEU A 141 6.99 0.08 -11.24
C LEU A 141 6.10 0.44 -12.44
N ALA A 142 6.44 1.51 -13.19
CA ALA A 142 5.80 1.87 -14.45
C ALA A 142 6.20 0.97 -15.63
N GLY A 143 7.02 -0.06 -15.42
CA GLY A 143 7.43 -1.02 -16.46
C GLY A 143 8.58 -0.55 -17.33
N ASN A 144 9.22 0.57 -17.00
CA ASN A 144 10.42 0.99 -17.74
C ASN A 144 11.58 0.03 -17.42
N ASN A 145 12.33 -0.34 -18.45
CA ASN A 145 13.46 -1.24 -18.30
C ASN A 145 14.64 -0.46 -17.70
N ILE A 146 14.77 -0.57 -16.38
CA ILE A 146 15.71 0.21 -15.60
C ILE A 146 16.64 -0.74 -14.87
N ASP A 147 17.92 -0.60 -15.18
CA ASP A 147 18.99 -1.27 -14.46
C ASP A 147 19.15 -0.61 -13.09
N VAL A 148 18.61 -1.26 -12.06
CA VAL A 148 18.59 -0.77 -10.67
C VAL A 148 20.02 -0.62 -10.14
N ASP A 149 20.97 -1.39 -10.66
CA ASP A 149 22.37 -1.34 -10.24
C ASP A 149 23.14 -0.18 -10.90
N LYS A 150 22.66 0.36 -12.02
CA LYS A 150 23.24 1.53 -12.72
C LYS A 150 22.68 2.89 -12.29
N LEU A 151 21.63 2.91 -11.46
CA LEU A 151 21.02 4.13 -10.92
C LEU A 151 21.60 4.59 -9.59
N LEU A 152 22.55 3.83 -9.06
CA LEU A 152 23.16 3.98 -7.73
C LEU A 152 24.42 4.85 -7.75
#